data_AF-A0A6L9ZT43-F1
#
_entry.id   AF-A0A6L9ZT43-F1
#
_cell.length_a   1.000
_cell.length_b   1.000
_cell.length_c   1.000
_cell.angle_alpha   90.00
_cell.angle_beta   90.00
_cell.angle_gamma   90.00
#
_symmetry.space_group_name_H-M   'P 1'
#
loop_
_entity.id
_entity.type
_entity.pdbx_description
1 polymer ?
#
loop_
_entity_poly.entity_id
_entity_poly.type
_entity_poly.pdbx_seq_one_letter_code
_entity_poly.pdbx_strand_id
1 'polypeptide(L)'
;MRYWINYLGVITTALALSFSTFEGLLQGEKLQISPVFAQDISYSSSNNQSNQSEISRLLKEGEKYYQNEEYEQALEKFQQALKLRRDIGDLLAESRALFYVGATYEKLGKGEKAKDYYWEVLGVAEEMADQKNAKKTNSLLCKTPEGNKMLRDEKSEIDFHCWEGDSGSVTLLFDEDNKKE
;
A
#
# COMPACT_ATOMS: atom_id res chain seq x y z
N MET A 1 -63.31 3.92 32.53
CA MET A 1 -63.45 3.75 31.07
C MET A 1 -63.28 5.12 30.41
N ARG A 2 -62.63 5.17 29.23
CA ARG A 2 -62.48 6.33 28.32
C ARG A 2 -61.15 7.11 28.39
N TYR A 3 -60.06 6.48 27.97
CA TYR A 3 -58.85 7.17 27.48
C TYR A 3 -58.15 6.32 26.40
N TRP A 4 -58.81 6.04 25.27
CA TRP A 4 -58.20 5.28 24.15
C TRP A 4 -58.68 5.70 22.74
N ILE A 5 -59.35 6.85 22.55
CA ILE A 5 -59.92 7.23 21.23
C ILE A 5 -59.16 8.34 20.49
N ASN A 6 -58.12 8.96 21.06
CA ASN A 6 -57.51 10.16 20.43
C ASN A 6 -56.14 9.96 19.77
N TYR A 7 -55.65 8.74 19.57
CA TYR A 7 -54.32 8.52 18.98
C TYR A 7 -54.32 8.08 17.50
N LEU A 8 -55.46 7.62 16.97
CA LEU A 8 -55.57 7.08 15.61
C LEU A 8 -55.88 8.12 14.51
N GLY A 9 -56.31 9.33 14.88
CA GLY A 9 -56.67 10.39 13.91
C GLY A 9 -55.50 11.25 13.41
N VAL A 10 -54.38 11.27 14.12
CA VAL A 10 -53.21 12.11 13.75
C VAL A 10 -52.31 11.41 12.72
N ILE A 11 -52.29 10.07 12.73
CA ILE A 11 -51.43 9.27 11.84
C ILE A 11 -52.01 9.23 10.42
N THR A 12 -53.34 9.20 10.25
CA THR A 12 -53.97 9.13 8.93
C THR A 12 -53.87 10.44 8.14
N THR A 13 -53.83 11.60 8.81
CA THR A 13 -53.65 12.88 8.12
C THR A 13 -52.20 13.17 7.72
N ALA A 14 -51.22 12.54 8.37
CA ALA A 14 -49.80 12.73 8.06
C ALA A 14 -49.35 11.99 6.79
N LEU A 15 -50.00 10.87 6.43
CA LEU A 15 -49.66 10.08 5.23
C LEU A 15 -50.39 10.51 3.95
N ALA A 16 -51.44 11.35 4.06
CA ALA A 16 -52.19 11.83 2.89
C ALA A 16 -51.58 13.07 2.23
N LEU A 17 -50.67 13.79 2.89
CA LEU A 17 -49.98 14.96 2.32
C LEU A 17 -48.63 14.64 1.65
N SER A 18 -48.22 13.37 1.63
CA SER A 18 -47.00 12.92 0.92
C SER A 18 -47.29 12.18 -0.40
N PHE A 19 -48.55 11.95 -0.76
CA PHE A 19 -48.89 11.18 -1.98
C PHE A 19 -49.26 12.05 -3.18
N SER A 20 -49.52 13.35 -3.01
CA SER A 20 -49.84 14.27 -4.12
C SER A 20 -48.64 15.09 -4.63
N THR A 21 -47.42 14.75 -4.21
CA THR A 21 -46.17 15.34 -4.77
C THR A 21 -45.24 14.27 -5.34
N PHE A 22 -45.77 13.09 -5.68
CA PHE A 22 -45.03 12.01 -6.36
C PHE A 22 -45.41 11.89 -7.84
N GLU A 23 -45.75 13.02 -8.48
CA GLU A 23 -45.70 13.15 -9.95
C GLU A 23 -44.82 14.35 -10.27
N GLY A 24 -43.51 14.13 -10.27
CA GLY A 24 -42.52 15.16 -10.59
C GLY A 24 -41.07 14.69 -10.63
N LEU A 25 -40.81 13.37 -10.67
CA LEU A 25 -39.46 12.81 -10.62
C LEU A 25 -39.07 12.15 -11.95
N LEU A 26 -39.00 12.91 -13.04
CA LEU A 26 -38.15 12.59 -14.20
C LEU A 26 -37.90 13.84 -15.06
N GLN A 27 -37.35 14.90 -14.47
CA GLN A 27 -36.61 15.90 -15.27
C GLN A 27 -35.24 16.10 -14.64
N GLY A 28 -34.22 15.90 -15.46
CA GLY A 28 -32.83 15.77 -15.05
C GLY A 28 -32.35 16.97 -14.25
N GLU A 29 -32.20 16.77 -12.95
CA GLU A 29 -31.40 17.65 -12.12
C GLU A 29 -29.95 17.19 -12.25
N LYS A 30 -29.17 17.98 -12.99
CA LYS A 30 -27.72 17.86 -13.09
C LYS A 30 -27.19 17.91 -11.65
N LEU A 31 -26.66 16.80 -11.13
CA LEU A 31 -26.02 16.75 -9.82
C LEU A 31 -24.93 17.83 -9.74
N GLN A 32 -25.25 18.95 -9.10
CA GLN A 32 -24.32 20.04 -8.82
C GLN A 32 -23.43 19.58 -7.66
N ILE A 33 -22.36 18.84 -7.98
CA ILE A 33 -21.27 18.61 -7.04
C ILE A 33 -20.65 19.98 -6.77
N SER A 34 -20.69 20.46 -5.52
CA SER A 34 -20.07 21.73 -5.16
C SER A 34 -18.58 21.71 -5.56
N PRO A 35 -18.03 22.79 -6.15
CA PRO A 35 -16.67 22.79 -6.73
C PRO A 35 -15.55 22.46 -5.71
N VAL A 36 -15.84 22.56 -4.41
CA VAL A 36 -14.94 22.18 -3.32
C VAL A 36 -14.58 20.69 -3.37
N PHE A 37 -15.56 19.80 -3.59
CA PHE A 37 -15.31 18.35 -3.63
C PHE A 37 -14.67 17.87 -4.95
N ALA A 38 -14.83 18.62 -6.05
CA ALA A 38 -14.19 18.31 -7.33
C ALA A 38 -12.69 18.68 -7.33
N GLN A 39 -12.31 19.73 -6.59
CA GLN A 39 -10.90 20.11 -6.43
C GLN A 39 -10.09 19.06 -5.66
N ASP A 40 -10.65 18.44 -4.62
CA ASP A 40 -9.94 17.44 -3.81
C ASP A 40 -9.64 16.13 -4.57
N ILE A 41 -10.56 15.64 -5.41
CA ILE A 41 -10.34 14.41 -6.20
C ILE A 41 -9.35 14.66 -7.34
N SER A 42 -9.43 15.83 -8.00
CA SER A 42 -8.48 16.19 -9.07
C SER A 42 -7.07 16.48 -8.54
N TYR A 43 -6.97 17.13 -7.38
CA TYR A 43 -5.70 17.42 -6.70
C TYR A 43 -5.03 16.14 -6.19
N SER A 44 -5.77 15.25 -5.51
CA SER A 44 -5.25 13.96 -5.05
C SER A 44 -4.83 13.03 -6.20
N SER A 45 -5.58 13.00 -7.31
CA SER A 45 -5.22 12.22 -8.51
C SER A 45 -3.96 12.77 -9.20
N SER A 46 -3.83 14.10 -9.34
CA SER A 46 -2.64 14.73 -9.91
C SER A 46 -1.41 14.54 -9.02
N ASN A 47 -1.57 14.62 -7.69
CA ASN A 47 -0.49 14.46 -6.74
C ASN A 47 -0.02 12.99 -6.68
N ASN A 48 -0.96 12.04 -6.77
CA ASN A 48 -0.63 10.61 -6.84
C ASN A 48 0.18 10.29 -8.11
N GLN A 49 -0.24 10.79 -9.28
CA GLN A 49 0.50 10.57 -10.53
C GLN A 49 1.91 11.21 -10.50
N SER A 50 2.03 12.42 -9.95
CA SER A 50 3.33 13.08 -9.76
C SER A 50 4.24 12.26 -8.83
N ASN A 51 3.71 11.82 -7.68
CA ASN A 51 4.46 11.04 -6.70
C ASN A 51 4.91 9.69 -7.28
N GLN A 52 4.08 9.01 -8.07
CA GLN A 52 4.46 7.74 -8.72
C GLN A 52 5.59 7.93 -9.73
N SER A 53 5.58 9.03 -10.50
CA SER A 53 6.65 9.33 -11.45
C SER A 53 7.99 9.60 -10.74
N GLU A 54 7.94 10.32 -9.62
CA GLU A 54 9.12 10.63 -8.80
C GLU A 54 9.67 9.38 -8.11
N ILE A 55 8.81 8.55 -7.53
CA ILE A 55 9.20 7.26 -6.97
C ILE A 55 9.91 6.42 -8.02
N SER A 56 9.32 6.28 -9.22
CA SER A 56 9.91 5.48 -10.29
C SER A 56 11.29 6.00 -10.70
N ARG A 57 11.47 7.32 -10.74
CA ARG A 57 12.77 7.97 -10.99
C ARG A 57 13.77 7.62 -9.90
N LEU A 58 13.40 7.78 -8.62
CA LEU A 58 14.27 7.48 -7.47
C LEU A 58 14.69 6.02 -7.45
N LEU A 59 13.76 5.09 -7.69
CA LEU A 59 14.05 3.65 -7.71
C LEU A 59 15.03 3.29 -8.83
N LYS A 60 14.85 3.88 -10.02
CA LYS A 60 15.75 3.68 -11.16
C LYS A 60 17.15 4.25 -10.92
N GLU A 61 17.24 5.42 -10.28
CA GLU A 61 18.53 5.99 -9.86
C GLU A 61 19.20 5.11 -8.80
N GLY A 62 18.44 4.67 -7.79
CA GLY A 62 18.94 3.78 -6.75
C GLY A 62 19.45 2.46 -7.32
N GLU A 63 18.73 1.86 -8.26
CA GLU A 63 19.16 0.66 -8.97
C GLU A 63 20.46 0.89 -9.74
N LYS A 64 20.57 1.99 -10.48
CA LYS A 64 21.79 2.32 -11.22
C LYS A 64 22.99 2.44 -10.27
N TYR A 65 22.83 3.16 -9.16
CA TYR A 65 23.89 3.28 -8.16
C TYR A 65 24.24 1.92 -7.53
N TYR A 66 23.24 1.10 -7.22
CA TYR A 66 23.45 -0.23 -6.66
C TYR A 66 24.22 -1.15 -7.63
N GLN A 67 23.89 -1.11 -8.92
CA GLN A 67 24.59 -1.86 -9.98
C GLN A 67 26.04 -1.39 -10.17
N ASN A 68 26.31 -0.10 -9.92
CA ASN A 68 27.64 0.47 -9.92
C ASN A 68 28.42 0.24 -8.61
N GLU A 69 27.86 -0.50 -7.65
CA GLU A 69 28.42 -0.69 -6.31
C GLU A 69 28.55 0.61 -5.48
N GLU A 70 27.85 1.67 -5.89
CA GLU A 70 27.73 2.96 -5.20
C GLU A 70 26.62 2.89 -4.14
N TYR A 71 26.81 2.03 -3.13
CA TYR A 71 25.73 1.63 -2.21
C TYR A 71 25.23 2.75 -1.30
N GLU A 72 26.05 3.72 -0.92
CA GLU A 72 25.61 4.88 -0.14
C GLU A 72 24.62 5.75 -0.94
N GLN A 73 24.92 6.03 -2.20
CA GLN A 73 24.03 6.76 -3.11
C GLN A 73 22.75 5.97 -3.36
N ALA A 74 22.86 4.65 -3.58
CA ALA A 74 21.70 3.78 -3.76
C ALA A 74 20.77 3.82 -2.54
N LEU A 75 21.34 3.73 -1.35
CA LEU A 75 20.61 3.78 -0.08
C LEU A 75 19.82 5.09 0.06
N GLU A 76 20.45 6.23 -0.26
CA GLU A 76 19.78 7.53 -0.21
C GLU A 76 18.54 7.56 -1.12
N LYS A 77 18.67 7.05 -2.36
CA LYS A 77 17.56 7.01 -3.32
C LYS A 77 16.45 6.06 -2.87
N PHE A 78 16.79 4.87 -2.38
CA PHE A 78 15.79 3.91 -1.90
C PHE A 78 15.06 4.42 -0.65
N GLN A 79 15.74 5.12 0.26
CA GLN A 79 15.09 5.74 1.43
C GLN A 79 14.13 6.88 1.05
N GLN A 80 14.48 7.70 0.06
CA GLN A 80 13.57 8.72 -0.48
C GLN A 80 12.33 8.08 -1.10
N ALA A 81 12.50 7.02 -1.90
CA ALA A 81 11.39 6.30 -2.50
C ALA A 81 10.51 5.60 -1.44
N LEU A 82 11.11 5.00 -0.41
CA LEU A 82 10.39 4.40 0.71
C LEU A 82 9.48 5.41 1.42
N LYS A 83 9.98 6.61 1.69
CA LYS A 83 9.19 7.68 2.32
C LYS A 83 7.94 8.00 1.50
N LEU A 84 8.10 8.17 0.19
CA LEU A 84 6.97 8.46 -0.69
C LEU A 84 5.99 7.28 -0.79
N ARG A 85 6.48 6.04 -0.78
CA ARG A 85 5.62 4.83 -0.77
C ARG A 85 4.78 4.74 0.50
N ARG A 86 5.36 5.06 1.66
CA ARG A 86 4.64 5.18 2.94
C ARG A 86 3.53 6.22 2.88
N ASP A 87 3.81 7.38 2.29
CA ASP A 87 2.82 8.45 2.15
C ASP A 87 1.64 8.04 1.24
N ILE A 88 1.87 7.13 0.28
CA ILE A 88 0.84 6.60 -0.63
C ILE A 88 0.03 5.47 0.00
N GLY A 89 0.62 4.70 0.93
CA GLY A 89 -0.05 3.58 1.61
C GLY A 89 -0.15 2.30 0.78
N ASP A 90 0.68 2.14 -0.26
CA ASP A 90 0.79 0.89 -1.01
C ASP A 90 1.74 -0.07 -0.27
N LEU A 91 1.17 -0.95 0.55
CA LEU A 91 1.92 -1.89 1.38
C LEU A 91 2.86 -2.79 0.57
N LEU A 92 2.45 -3.25 -0.62
CA LEU A 92 3.29 -4.12 -1.44
C LEU A 92 4.54 -3.37 -1.90
N ALA A 93 4.35 -2.14 -2.38
CA ALA A 93 5.45 -1.35 -2.88
C ALA A 93 6.33 -0.77 -1.75
N GLU A 94 5.74 -0.46 -0.58
CA GLU A 94 6.48 -0.12 0.64
C GLU A 94 7.38 -1.28 1.07
N SER A 95 6.83 -2.49 1.17
CA SER A 95 7.58 -3.67 1.61
C SER A 95 8.73 -4.00 0.68
N ARG A 96 8.58 -3.80 -0.64
CA ARG A 96 9.71 -3.90 -1.58
C ARG A 96 10.75 -2.81 -1.36
N ALA A 97 10.34 -1.56 -1.16
CA ALA A 97 11.28 -0.47 -0.89
C ALA A 97 12.09 -0.73 0.40
N LEU A 98 11.44 -1.24 1.46
CA LEU A 98 12.11 -1.69 2.69
C LEU A 98 13.14 -2.78 2.42
N PHE A 99 12.77 -3.79 1.61
CA PHE A 99 13.68 -4.86 1.21
C PHE A 99 14.94 -4.31 0.53
N TYR A 100 14.81 -3.36 -0.39
CA TYR A 100 15.96 -2.79 -1.08
C TYR A 100 16.85 -1.94 -0.18
N VAL A 101 16.27 -1.22 0.78
CA VAL A 101 17.03 -0.53 1.83
C VAL A 101 17.82 -1.55 2.67
N GLY A 102 17.18 -2.63 3.12
CA GLY A 102 17.83 -3.71 3.87
C GLY A 102 18.96 -4.38 3.08
N ALA A 103 18.71 -4.76 1.82
CA ALA A 103 19.72 -5.35 0.93
C ALA A 103 20.90 -4.41 0.66
N THR A 104 20.64 -3.10 0.59
CA THR A 104 21.73 -2.12 0.43
C THR A 104 22.55 -1.99 1.71
N TYR A 105 21.93 -2.04 2.89
CA TYR A 105 22.67 -2.10 4.16
C TYR A 105 23.54 -3.35 4.27
N GLU A 106 23.07 -4.49 3.75
CA GLU A 106 23.86 -5.72 3.67
C GLU A 106 25.13 -5.52 2.84
N LYS A 107 25.00 -4.92 1.64
CA LYS A 107 26.14 -4.59 0.78
C LYS A 107 27.12 -3.61 1.43
N LEU A 108 26.63 -2.74 2.30
CA LEU A 108 27.44 -1.83 3.12
C LEU A 108 28.07 -2.51 4.35
N GLY A 109 27.89 -3.82 4.55
CA GLY A 109 28.40 -4.58 5.70
C GLY A 109 27.68 -4.28 7.02
N LYS A 110 26.49 -3.68 6.97
CA LYS A 110 25.68 -3.29 8.14
C LYS A 110 24.55 -4.30 8.38
N GLY A 111 24.92 -5.56 8.61
CA GLY A 111 23.98 -6.68 8.70
C GLY A 111 22.89 -6.52 9.77
N GLU A 112 23.19 -5.95 10.94
CA GLU A 112 22.17 -5.69 11.98
C GLU A 112 21.11 -4.70 11.49
N LYS A 113 21.52 -3.62 10.79
CA LYS A 113 20.54 -2.71 10.18
C LYS A 113 19.74 -3.38 9.09
N ALA A 114 20.36 -4.24 8.28
CA ALA A 114 19.65 -4.98 7.25
C ALA A 114 18.54 -5.84 7.84
N LYS A 115 18.81 -6.53 8.96
CA LYS A 115 17.81 -7.30 9.70
C LYS A 115 16.65 -6.44 10.22
N ASP A 116 16.93 -5.28 10.79
CA ASP A 116 15.87 -4.36 11.25
C ASP A 116 14.88 -4.06 10.11
N TYR A 117 15.39 -3.74 8.92
CA TYR A 117 14.55 -3.52 7.74
C TYR A 117 13.84 -4.77 7.26
N TYR A 118 14.46 -5.96 7.34
CA TYR A 118 13.80 -7.21 6.98
C TYR A 118 12.68 -7.61 7.94
N TRP A 119 12.79 -7.24 9.22
CA TRP A 119 11.70 -7.34 10.16
C TRP A 119 10.54 -6.41 9.80
N GLU A 120 10.84 -5.17 9.39
CA GLU A 120 9.80 -4.28 8.87
C GLU A 120 9.13 -4.85 7.61
N VAL A 121 9.89 -5.51 6.71
CA VAL A 121 9.32 -6.19 5.53
C VAL A 121 8.28 -7.24 5.95
N LEU A 122 8.60 -8.08 6.93
CA LEU A 122 7.70 -9.11 7.45
C LEU A 122 6.46 -8.48 8.11
N GLY A 123 6.64 -7.45 8.93
CA GLY A 123 5.52 -6.75 9.58
C GLY A 123 4.56 -6.14 8.55
N VAL A 124 5.07 -5.47 7.52
CA VAL A 124 4.22 -4.96 6.43
C VAL A 124 3.53 -6.10 5.67
N ALA A 125 4.20 -7.24 5.47
CA ALA A 125 3.59 -8.40 4.81
C ALA A 125 2.46 -9.04 5.63
N GLU A 126 2.54 -9.01 6.97
CA GLU A 126 1.46 -9.45 7.86
C GLU A 126 0.23 -8.54 7.79
N GLU A 127 0.43 -7.24 7.55
CA GLU A 127 -0.65 -6.28 7.33
C GLU A 127 -1.34 -6.44 5.96
N MET A 128 -0.70 -7.12 5.00
CA MET A 128 -1.28 -7.34 3.68
C MET A 128 -2.44 -8.33 3.73
N ALA A 129 -3.60 -7.92 3.24
CA ALA A 129 -4.73 -8.83 3.02
C ALA A 129 -4.44 -9.87 1.92
N ASP A 130 -3.64 -9.51 0.91
CA ASP A 130 -3.27 -10.40 -0.20
C ASP A 130 -2.10 -11.31 0.19
N GLN A 131 -2.43 -12.55 0.52
CA GLN A 131 -1.47 -13.60 0.88
C GLN A 131 -0.47 -13.95 -0.23
N LYS A 132 -0.83 -13.77 -1.51
CA LYS A 132 0.08 -14.01 -2.64
C LYS A 132 1.14 -12.92 -2.70
N ASN A 133 0.75 -11.66 -2.49
CA ASN A 133 1.67 -10.53 -2.43
C ASN A 133 2.57 -10.63 -1.19
N ALA A 134 2.03 -10.98 -0.01
CA ALA A 134 2.80 -11.23 1.20
C ALA A 134 3.88 -12.31 0.97
N LYS A 135 3.50 -13.46 0.39
CA LYS A 135 4.45 -14.53 0.04
C LYS A 135 5.50 -14.09 -0.97
N LYS A 136 5.10 -13.34 -2.02
CA LYS A 136 6.04 -12.81 -3.02
C LYS A 136 7.09 -11.94 -2.34
N THR A 137 6.67 -11.04 -1.45
CA THR A 137 7.59 -10.16 -0.74
C THR A 137 8.48 -10.91 0.23
N ASN A 138 7.93 -11.81 1.06
CA ASN A 138 8.72 -12.58 2.01
C ASN A 138 9.75 -13.49 1.30
N SER A 139 9.42 -14.02 0.12
CA SER A 139 10.39 -14.79 -0.69
C SER A 139 11.62 -13.98 -1.11
N LEU A 140 11.54 -12.64 -1.15
CA LEU A 140 12.69 -11.78 -1.46
C LEU A 140 13.75 -11.87 -0.36
N LEU A 141 13.33 -12.00 0.90
CA LEU A 141 14.23 -12.14 2.05
C LEU A 141 15.09 -13.41 1.95
N CYS A 142 14.57 -14.48 1.35
CA CYS A 142 15.30 -15.72 1.15
C CYS A 142 16.46 -15.61 0.15
N LYS A 143 16.44 -14.56 -0.69
CA LYS A 143 17.49 -14.28 -1.68
C LYS A 143 18.67 -13.52 -1.08
N THR A 144 18.52 -12.97 0.13
CA THR A 144 19.59 -12.24 0.80
C THR A 144 20.23 -13.12 1.88
N PRO A 145 21.56 -13.15 2.01
CA PRO A 145 22.25 -13.87 3.07
C PRO A 145 21.70 -13.58 4.46
N GLU A 146 21.51 -12.30 4.82
CA GLU A 146 21.03 -11.89 6.14
C GLU A 146 19.56 -12.24 6.34
N GLY A 147 18.72 -12.07 5.32
CA GLY A 147 17.30 -12.41 5.37
C GLY A 147 17.07 -13.91 5.49
N ASN A 148 17.79 -14.70 4.69
CA ASN A 148 17.76 -16.16 4.77
C ASN A 148 18.25 -16.66 6.14
N LYS A 149 19.36 -16.11 6.65
CA LYS A 149 19.86 -16.43 7.98
C LYS A 149 18.83 -16.12 9.07
N MET A 150 18.26 -14.92 9.06
CA MET A 150 17.21 -14.49 9.99
C MET A 150 16.03 -15.49 10.01
N LEU A 151 15.50 -15.83 8.84
CA LEU A 151 14.36 -16.74 8.70
C LEU A 151 14.67 -18.20 9.08
N ARG A 152 15.95 -18.63 9.06
CA ARG A 152 16.36 -19.99 9.46
C ARG A 152 16.68 -20.10 10.94
N ASP A 153 17.23 -19.04 11.54
CA ASP A 153 17.65 -19.01 12.94
C ASP A 153 16.46 -18.72 13.87
N GLU A 154 15.47 -17.96 13.42
CA GLU A 154 14.38 -17.40 14.24
C GLU A 154 13.03 -18.10 14.03
N LYS A 155 13.07 -19.44 13.89
CA LYS A 155 11.94 -20.31 13.50
C LYS A 155 10.72 -20.25 14.43
N SER A 156 10.83 -19.74 15.64
CA SER A 156 9.73 -19.73 16.61
C SER A 156 8.82 -18.51 16.55
N GLU A 157 9.25 -17.43 15.88
CA GLU A 157 8.52 -16.14 15.88
C GLU A 157 7.95 -15.78 14.50
N ILE A 158 8.37 -16.46 13.43
CA ILE A 158 8.02 -16.11 12.04
C ILE A 158 7.30 -17.28 11.36
N ASP A 159 6.06 -17.06 10.88
CA ASP A 159 5.25 -18.07 10.14
C ASP A 159 5.72 -18.31 8.68
N PHE A 160 6.87 -17.73 8.30
CA PHE A 160 7.46 -17.83 6.97
C PHE A 160 8.86 -18.42 7.03
N HIS A 161 9.17 -19.37 6.14
CA HIS A 161 10.46 -20.06 6.07
C HIS A 161 10.97 -20.17 4.63
N CYS A 162 12.29 -20.06 4.44
CA CYS A 162 12.95 -20.25 3.14
C CYS A 162 13.11 -21.73 2.78
N TRP A 163 12.82 -22.09 1.53
CA TRP A 163 13.01 -23.44 1.00
C TRP A 163 14.27 -23.52 0.11
N GLU A 164 14.81 -24.72 -0.09
CA GLU A 164 16.09 -24.95 -0.82
C GLU A 164 16.08 -24.47 -2.29
N GLY A 165 14.91 -24.11 -2.84
CA GLY A 165 14.76 -23.53 -4.18
C GLY A 165 14.68 -22.00 -4.23
N ASP A 166 14.65 -21.31 -3.09
CA ASP A 166 14.45 -19.86 -3.02
C ASP A 166 15.77 -19.06 -3.16
N SER A 167 16.91 -19.75 -3.18
CA SER A 167 18.22 -19.14 -3.41
C SER A 167 18.34 -18.66 -4.86
N GLY A 168 18.26 -17.35 -5.06
CA GLY A 168 18.51 -16.70 -6.34
C GLY A 168 19.18 -15.35 -6.13
N SER A 169 19.76 -14.77 -7.19
CA SER A 169 20.28 -13.41 -7.10
C SER A 169 19.13 -12.42 -6.84
N VAL A 170 19.40 -11.40 -6.03
CA VAL A 170 18.49 -10.26 -5.86
C VAL A 170 18.42 -9.50 -7.18
N THR A 171 17.44 -9.81 -8.02
CA THR A 171 17.11 -8.97 -9.17
C THR A 171 16.26 -7.81 -8.66
N LEU A 172 16.81 -6.60 -8.74
CA LEU A 172 16.05 -5.38 -8.52
C LEU A 172 15.01 -5.29 -9.65
N LEU A 173 13.73 -5.48 -9.35
CA LEU A 173 12.65 -5.50 -10.34
C LEU A 173 11.56 -4.52 -9.88
N PHE A 174 11.82 -3.25 -10.12
CA PHE A 174 10.84 -2.18 -9.88
C PHE A 174 9.84 -2.03 -11.04
N ASP A 175 10.20 -2.52 -12.23
CA ASP A 175 9.38 -2.38 -13.46
C ASP A 175 8.19 -3.34 -13.54
N GLU A 176 8.06 -4.33 -12.65
CA GLU A 176 6.91 -5.25 -12.66
C GLU A 176 5.62 -4.66 -12.09
N ASP A 177 5.69 -3.52 -11.39
CA ASP A 177 4.52 -2.91 -10.73
C ASP A 177 3.55 -2.21 -11.70
N ASN A 178 3.94 -2.07 -12.97
CA ASN A 178 3.09 -1.53 -14.05
C ASN A 178 2.59 -2.62 -15.03
N LYS A 179 2.73 -3.90 -14.72
CA LYS A 179 2.31 -5.03 -15.57
C LYS A 179 1.19 -5.90 -14.95
N LYS A 180 0.29 -5.32 -14.17
CA LYS A 180 -1.03 -5.90 -13.88
C LYS A 180 -2.04 -4.90 -14.47
N GLU A 181 -2.86 -5.19 -15.47
CA GLU A 181 -3.54 -6.43 -15.89
C GLU A 181 -3.61 -6.56 -17.43
#